data_AF-A0A7Y2NGX1-F1
#
_entry.id   AF-A0A7Y2NGX1-F1
#
_cell.length_a   1.000
_cell.length_b   1.000
_cell.length_c   1.000
_cell.angle_alpha   90.00
_cell.angle_beta   90.00
_cell.angle_gamma   90.00
#
_symmetry.space_group_name_H-M   'P 1'
#
loop_
_entity.id
_entity.type
_entity.pdbx_description
1 polymer ?
#
loop_
_entity_poly.entity_id
_entity_poly.type
_entity_poly.pdbx_seq_one_letter_code
_entity_poly.pdbx_strand_id
1 'polypeptide(L)'
;AILIRAGALGNGLPKADVIVSPEQEISFGRQGLTSDFHKAKSLLGRPGVVRKPEEIMTYTRFHCGEPVSVKVEGIWARVSR
;
A
#
# COMPACT_ATOMS: atom_id res chain seq x y z
N ALA A 1 8.71 8.28 1.53
CA ALA A 1 7.76 7.13 1.51
C ALA A 1 6.32 7.61 1.80
N ILE A 2 5.31 6.78 1.62
CA ILE A 2 3.90 7.09 1.95
C ILE A 2 3.50 6.27 3.18
N LEU A 3 3.12 6.95 4.26
CA LEU A 3 2.54 6.33 5.45
C LEU A 3 1.02 6.31 5.29
N ILE A 4 0.45 5.12 5.42
CA ILE A 4 -0.99 4.87 5.43
C ILE A 4 -1.32 4.38 6.83
N ARG A 5 -2.05 5.20 7.60
CA ARG A 5 -2.47 4.86 8.96
C ARG A 5 -3.48 3.72 8.95
N ALA A 6 -3.51 2.94 10.03
CA ALA A 6 -4.54 1.93 10.24
C ALA A 6 -5.95 2.53 10.04
N GLY A 7 -6.80 1.84 9.29
CA GLY A 7 -8.17 2.29 8.98
C GLY A 7 -8.31 3.42 7.93
N ALA A 8 -7.23 4.00 7.42
CA ALA A 8 -7.27 5.17 6.53
C ALA A 8 -7.88 4.91 5.14
N LEU A 9 -8.00 3.64 4.71
CA LEU A 9 -8.49 3.26 3.39
C LEU A 9 -9.95 2.80 3.40
N GLY A 10 -10.62 2.85 4.56
CA GLY A 10 -12.01 2.42 4.76
C GLY A 10 -12.12 0.96 5.22
N ASN A 11 -13.29 0.60 5.76
CA ASN A 11 -13.58 -0.74 6.30
C ASN A 11 -12.58 -1.23 7.38
N GLY A 12 -11.91 -0.31 8.09
CA GLY A 12 -10.88 -0.66 9.05
C GLY A 12 -9.55 -1.14 8.44
N LEU A 13 -9.30 -0.83 7.15
CA LEU A 13 -8.04 -1.15 6.46
C LEU A 13 -7.13 0.08 6.27
N PRO A 14 -5.80 -0.08 6.27
CA PRO A 14 -5.07 -1.31 6.65
C PRO A 14 -5.24 -1.65 8.14
N LYS A 15 -4.95 -2.89 8.52
CA LYS A 15 -5.06 -3.38 9.91
C LYS A 15 -4.04 -2.75 10.86
N ALA A 16 -2.91 -2.31 10.32
CA ALA A 16 -1.85 -1.60 11.03
C ALA A 16 -1.31 -0.46 10.15
N ASP A 17 -0.51 0.43 10.72
CA ASP A 17 0.18 1.47 9.96
C ASP A 17 1.13 0.81 8.94
N VAL A 18 0.99 1.16 7.66
CA VAL A 18 1.82 0.61 6.57
C VAL A 18 2.60 1.75 5.93
N ILE A 19 3.90 1.51 5.68
CA ILE A 19 4.71 2.41 4.88
C ILE A 19 5.05 1.75 3.54
N VAL A 20 4.73 2.44 2.45
CA VAL A 20 4.97 1.96 1.09
C VAL A 20 5.71 2.99 0.25
N SER A 21 6.29 2.57 -0.87
CA SER A 21 6.87 3.49 -1.84
C SER A 21 5.76 4.31 -2.53
N PRO A 22 6.04 5.55 -2.99
CA PRO A 22 5.03 6.38 -3.66
C PRO A 22 4.43 5.75 -4.93
N GLU A 23 5.23 4.97 -5.65
CA GLU A 23 4.81 4.25 -6.87
C GLU A 23 4.20 2.88 -6.58
N GLN A 24 4.24 2.40 -5.33
CA GLN A 24 3.65 1.12 -4.96
C GLN A 24 2.15 1.12 -5.28
N GLU A 25 1.73 0.15 -6.08
CA GLU A 25 0.33 -0.06 -6.41
C GLU A 25 -0.34 -0.89 -5.30
N ILE A 26 -1.43 -0.34 -4.75
CA ILE A 26 -2.22 -0.97 -3.69
C ILE A 26 -3.72 -0.97 -4.02
N SER A 27 -4.41 -2.01 -3.55
CA SER A 27 -5.86 -2.13 -3.61
C SER A 27 -6.42 -2.47 -2.23
N PHE A 28 -7.58 -1.90 -1.89
CA PHE A 28 -8.24 -2.00 -0.58
C PHE A 28 -9.72 -2.37 -0.70
N GLY A 29 -10.12 -3.01 -1.81
CA GLY A 29 -11.46 -3.55 -2.06
C GLY A 29 -11.71 -4.95 -1.47
N ARG A 30 -12.98 -5.35 -1.39
CA ARG A 30 -13.45 -6.62 -0.75
C ARG A 30 -12.97 -7.90 -1.43
N GLN A 31 -12.45 -7.83 -2.64
CA GLN A 31 -11.93 -8.99 -3.35
C GLN A 31 -10.64 -8.55 -4.06
N GLY A 32 -9.52 -9.24 -3.83
CA GLY A 32 -8.26 -9.06 -4.57
C GLY A 32 -8.35 -9.39 -6.07
N LEU A 33 -9.57 -9.35 -6.63
CA LEU A 33 -9.96 -9.58 -8.01
C LEU A 33 -10.33 -8.27 -8.72
N THR A 34 -10.50 -7.15 -7.99
CA THR A 34 -10.74 -5.86 -8.62
C THR A 34 -9.44 -5.33 -9.20
N SER A 35 -9.46 -4.99 -10.49
CA SER A 35 -8.41 -4.29 -11.24
C SER A 35 -8.05 -2.90 -10.69
N ASP A 36 -8.73 -2.45 -9.64
CA ASP A 36 -8.59 -1.12 -9.05
C ASP A 36 -7.39 -1.08 -8.10
N PHE A 37 -6.21 -1.04 -8.70
CA PHE A 37 -4.97 -0.69 -8.04
C PHE A 37 -4.72 0.81 -8.20
N HIS A 38 -4.29 1.45 -7.12
CA HIS A 38 -3.91 2.85 -7.11
C HIS A 38 -2.47 2.99 -6.61
N LYS A 39 -1.72 3.90 -7.21
CA LYS A 39 -0.41 4.27 -6.68
C LYS A 39 -0.58 4.90 -5.30
N ALA A 40 0.25 4.54 -4.34
CA ALA A 40 0.17 5.09 -2.99
C ALA A 40 0.20 6.62 -2.96
N LYS A 41 0.96 7.25 -3.87
CA LYS A 41 1.00 8.72 -4.00
C LYS A 41 -0.33 9.36 -4.39
N SER A 42 -1.19 8.66 -5.13
CA SER A 42 -2.50 9.21 -5.54
C SER A 42 -3.51 9.22 -4.40
N LEU A 43 -3.19 8.57 -3.28
CA LEU A 43 -4.01 8.58 -2.06
C LEU A 43 -3.63 9.72 -1.11
N LEU A 44 -2.58 10.48 -1.41
CA LEU A 44 -2.22 11.68 -0.65
C LEU A 44 -3.39 12.68 -0.65
N GLY A 45 -3.64 13.27 0.52
CA GLY A 45 -4.80 14.15 0.73
C GLY A 45 -5.99 13.43 1.37
N ARG A 46 -6.01 12.08 1.37
CA ARG A 46 -6.95 11.34 2.21
C ARG A 46 -6.57 11.46 3.69
N PRO A 47 -7.56 11.59 4.61
CA PRO A 47 -7.29 11.52 6.04
C PRO A 47 -6.53 10.24 6.41
N GLY A 48 -5.44 10.38 7.16
CA GLY A 48 -4.60 9.24 7.56
C GLY A 48 -3.61 8.74 6.49
N VAL A 49 -3.53 9.38 5.32
CA VAL A 49 -2.51 9.09 4.30
C VAL A 49 -1.59 10.29 4.16
N VAL A 50 -0.33 10.13 4.57
CA VAL A 50 0.63 11.24 4.63
C VAL A 50 1.95 10.87 3.96
N ARG A 51 2.61 11.87 3.37
CA ARG A 51 3.98 11.71 2.89
C ARG A 51 4.91 11.78 4.10
N LYS A 52 5.68 10.71 4.33
CA LYS A 52 6.73 10.72 5.35
C LYS A 52 7.98 11.38 4.73
N PRO A 53 8.58 12.40 5.37
CA PRO A 53 9.89 12.93 4.98
C PRO A 53 10.90 11.78 4.87
N GLU A 54 11.85 11.90 3.94
CA GLU A 54 12.85 10.84 3.73
C GLU A 54 13.81 10.74 4.92
N GLU A 55 13.46 9.85 5.85
CA GLU A 55 14.38 9.25 6.80
C GLU A 55 14.89 7.93 6.23
N ILE A 56 16.07 7.49 6.67
CA ILE A 56 16.57 6.14 6.39
C ILE A 56 15.49 5.14 6.82
N MET A 57 15.00 4.34 5.88
CA MET A 57 13.89 3.40 6.11
C MET A 57 14.30 2.00 5.67
N THR A 58 14.23 1.04 6.59
CA THR A 58 14.35 -0.38 6.28
C THR A 58 13.02 -0.88 5.73
N TYR A 59 13.02 -1.40 4.51
CA TYR A 59 11.82 -1.98 3.90
C TYR A 59 12.16 -3.34 3.29
N THR A 60 11.17 -4.25 3.31
CA THR A 60 11.28 -5.54 2.64
C THR A 60 10.80 -5.40 1.20
N ARG A 61 11.69 -5.62 0.23
CA ARG A 61 11.30 -5.74 -1.17
C ARG A 61 11.13 -7.20 -1.52
N PHE A 62 9.90 -7.59 -1.86
CA PHE A 62 9.62 -8.92 -2.39
C PHE A 62 10.04 -8.97 -3.86
N HIS A 63 10.84 -9.97 -4.21
CA HIS A 63 11.14 -10.32 -5.60
C HIS A 63 10.43 -11.62 -5.91
N CYS A 64 9.42 -11.54 -6.78
CA CYS A 64 8.68 -12.70 -7.24
C CYS A 64 9.10 -13.01 -8.69
N GLY A 65 9.21 -14.29 -9.04
CA GLY A 65 9.62 -14.71 -10.39
C GLY A 65 8.68 -14.24 -11.49
N GLU A 66 7.46 -13.89 -11.11
CA GLU A 66 6.39 -13.35 -11.96
C GLU A 66 5.64 -12.23 -11.19
N PRO A 67 4.89 -11.35 -11.87
CA PRO A 67 4.05 -10.35 -11.20
C PRO A 67 3.00 -11.01 -10.31
N VAL A 68 2.99 -10.67 -9.02
CA VAL A 68 2.04 -11.23 -8.05
C VAL A 68 1.40 -10.15 -7.18
N SER A 69 0.25 -10.47 -6.61
CA SER A 69 -0.40 -9.63 -5.59
C SER A 69 -0.17 -10.24 -4.21
N VAL A 70 0.47 -9.49 -3.32
CA VAL A 70 0.74 -9.91 -1.94
C VAL A 70 -0.25 -9.22 -1.01
N LYS A 71 -0.84 -9.97 -0.07
CA LYS A 71 -1.70 -9.41 0.95
C LYS A 71 -0.86 -8.96 2.15
N VAL A 72 -0.92 -7.67 2.50
CA VAL A 72 -0.19 -7.05 3.60
C VAL A 72 -1.18 -6.30 4.46
N GLU A 73 -1.31 -6.62 5.75
CA GLU A 73 -2.22 -5.91 6.68
C GLU A 73 -3.65 -5.70 6.15
N GLY A 74 -4.16 -6.67 5.37
CA GLY A 74 -5.50 -6.64 4.78
C GLY A 74 -5.63 -5.86 3.47
N ILE A 75 -4.59 -5.16 3.02
CA ILE A 75 -4.51 -4.54 1.68
C ILE A 75 -3.76 -5.45 0.70
N TRP A 76 -4.01 -5.28 -0.59
CA TRP A 76 -3.29 -5.98 -1.65
C TRP A 76 -2.24 -5.06 -2.25
N ALA A 77 -1.00 -5.50 -2.32
CA ALA A 77 0.11 -4.79 -2.96
C ALA A 77 0.55 -5.56 -4.21
N ARG A 78 0.65 -4.87 -5.34
CA ARG A 78 1.17 -5.48 -6.57
C ARG A 78 2.69 -5.46 -6.54
N VAL A 79 3.29 -6.64 -6.65
CA VAL A 79 4.73 -6.81 -6.73
C VAL A 79 5.05 -7.19 -8.17
N SER A 80 5.54 -6.21 -8.92
CA SER A 80 6.14 -6.43 -10.24
C SER A 80 7.64 -6.66 -10.12
N ARG A 81 8.24 -7.24 -11.17
CA ARG A 81 9.67 -7.49 -11.29
C ARG A 81 10.49 -6.18 -11.17
#